data_AF-A0A6A3HBN3-F1
#
_entry.id   AF-A0A6A3HBN3-F1
#
_cell.length_a   1.000
_cell.length_b   1.000
_cell.length_c   1.000
_cell.angle_alpha   90.00
_cell.angle_beta   90.00
_cell.angle_gamma   90.00
#
_symmetry.space_group_name_H-M   'P 1'
#
loop_
_entity.id
_entity.type
_entity.pdbx_description
1 polymer ?
#
loop_
_entity_poly.entity_id
_entity_poly.type
_entity_poly.pdbx_seq_one_letter_code
_entity_poly.pdbx_strand_id
1 'polypeptide(L)'
;MARGQSVHISLSGATQSELVWVVPADTFGCFIRVQLESSSGAGMLGLEHVEVLGSSSEQYVGPRVRDVVCAEGMTVAICTPLSGRGELREKFQRAARADRASVGVLGQLETFHPFVREEESEARAEDALYAASLTAKSGMEKREVFTAIAALEAK
;
A
#
# COMPACT_ATOMS: atom_id res chain seq x y z
N MET A 1 13.18 23.92 -2.96
CA MET A 1 13.74 24.06 -4.33
C MET A 1 13.91 22.66 -4.91
N ALA A 2 13.02 22.22 -5.79
CA ALA A 2 13.19 20.93 -6.46
C ALA A 2 14.21 21.11 -7.60
N ARG A 3 15.40 20.52 -7.46
CA ARG A 3 16.34 20.41 -8.59
C ARG A 3 15.72 19.40 -9.56
N GLY A 4 15.22 19.86 -10.71
CA GLY A 4 14.79 18.97 -11.77
C GLY A 4 15.99 18.16 -12.26
N GLN A 5 15.98 16.85 -11.99
CA GLN A 5 16.93 15.93 -12.62
C GLN A 5 16.37 15.58 -14.00
N SER A 6 17.16 15.85 -15.03
CA SER A 6 16.84 15.43 -16.40
C SER A 6 17.50 14.09 -16.66
N VAL A 7 16.73 13.11 -17.11
CA VAL A 7 17.23 11.79 -17.50
C VAL A 7 17.39 11.79 -19.02
N HIS A 8 18.58 11.42 -19.49
CA HIS A 8 18.92 11.39 -20.91
C HIS A 8 19.31 9.98 -21.34
N ILE A 9 18.86 9.58 -22.53
CA ILE A 9 19.31 8.37 -23.20
C ILE A 9 19.45 8.62 -24.70
N SER A 10 20.36 7.88 -25.33
CA SER A 10 20.51 7.84 -26.78
C SER A 10 20.11 6.44 -27.27
N LEU A 11 19.18 6.38 -28.22
CA LEU A 11 18.74 5.14 -28.86
C LEU A 11 19.22 5.15 -30.31
N SER A 12 19.65 4.00 -30.82
CA SER A 12 20.05 3.84 -32.22
C SER A 12 19.41 2.59 -32.80
N GLY A 13 18.84 2.72 -34.00
CA GLY A 13 18.19 1.61 -34.70
C GLY A 13 18.44 1.75 -36.19
N ALA A 14 19.53 1.15 -36.68
CA ALA A 14 19.81 1.14 -38.13
C ALA A 14 18.81 0.25 -38.91
N THR A 15 18.11 -0.65 -38.22
CA THR A 15 17.21 -1.66 -38.79
C THR A 15 15.89 -1.83 -38.03
N GLN A 16 15.62 -0.96 -37.04
CA GLN A 16 14.40 -1.02 -36.22
C GLN A 16 13.39 0.03 -36.65
N SER A 17 12.13 -0.38 -36.79
CA SER A 17 10.99 0.52 -37.05
C SER A 17 10.51 1.23 -35.79
N GLU A 18 10.90 0.76 -34.61
CA GLU A 18 10.45 1.27 -33.32
C GLU A 18 11.61 1.31 -32.33
N LEU A 19 11.69 2.37 -31.54
CA LEU A 19 12.69 2.56 -30.49
C LEU A 19 11.97 2.70 -29.15
N VAL A 20 12.26 1.78 -28.23
CA VAL A 20 11.62 1.74 -26.90
C VAL A 20 12.62 2.11 -25.82
N TRP A 21 12.21 2.98 -24.91
CA TRP A 21 12.98 3.31 -23.70
C TRP A 21 12.12 3.15 -22.45
N VAL A 22 12.65 2.39 -21.48
CA VAL A 22 12.07 2.29 -20.14
C VAL A 22 12.72 3.33 -19.24
N VAL A 23 11.94 4.32 -18.84
CA VAL A 23 12.37 5.34 -17.87
C VAL A 23 12.70 4.70 -16.51
N PRO A 24 13.69 5.21 -15.76
CA PRO A 24 13.94 4.78 -14.39
C PRO A 24 12.69 4.90 -13.51
N ALA A 25 12.59 4.05 -12.48
CA ALA A 25 11.56 4.17 -11.47
C ALA A 25 11.56 5.58 -10.85
N ASP A 26 10.38 6.05 -10.45
CA ASP A 26 10.18 7.37 -9.82
C ASP A 26 10.57 8.56 -10.71
N THR A 27 10.49 8.39 -12.04
CA THR A 27 10.59 9.51 -12.99
C THR A 27 9.25 10.26 -13.07
N PHE A 28 9.24 11.54 -12.72
CA PHE A 28 8.07 12.42 -12.80
C PHE A 28 8.36 13.64 -13.66
N GLY A 29 7.42 14.05 -14.50
CA GLY A 29 7.56 15.24 -15.33
C GLY A 29 6.35 15.53 -16.20
N CYS A 30 6.26 16.76 -16.69
CA CYS A 30 5.17 17.20 -17.58
C CYS A 30 5.60 17.30 -19.04
N PHE A 31 6.89 17.13 -19.33
CA PHE A 31 7.47 17.36 -20.64
C PHE A 31 8.46 16.25 -21.00
N ILE A 32 8.43 15.84 -22.26
CA ILE A 32 9.46 15.01 -22.89
C ILE A 32 10.16 15.82 -23.97
N ARG A 33 11.46 15.58 -24.16
CA ARG A 33 12.23 16.14 -25.27
C ARG A 33 12.79 15.01 -26.11
N VAL A 34 12.40 14.97 -27.38
CA VAL A 34 12.92 14.03 -28.37
C VAL A 34 13.86 14.78 -29.30
N GLN A 35 15.08 14.28 -29.45
CA GLN A 35 16.08 14.84 -30.37
C GLN A 35 16.51 13.74 -31.34
N LEU A 36 16.34 14.00 -32.64
CA LEU A 36 16.72 13.08 -33.71
C LEU A 36 18.08 13.49 -34.26
N GLU A 37 18.99 12.53 -34.39
CA GLU A 37 20.33 12.75 -34.92
C GLU A 37 20.64 11.72 -36.00
N SER A 38 21.24 12.18 -37.10
CA SER A 38 21.74 11.31 -38.17
C SER A 38 23.25 11.10 -37.99
N SER A 39 23.67 9.84 -37.91
CA SER A 39 25.11 9.50 -37.81
C SER A 39 25.91 9.80 -39.07
N SER A 40 25.27 9.80 -40.24
CA SER A 40 25.90 10.09 -41.54
C SER A 40 25.63 11.49 -42.07
N GLY A 41 24.77 12.28 -41.41
CA GLY A 41 24.39 13.63 -41.80
C GLY A 41 23.64 13.75 -43.14
N ALA A 42 23.40 12.64 -43.84
CA ALA A 42 22.95 12.62 -45.23
C ALA A 42 21.52 12.08 -45.43
N GLY A 43 20.77 11.85 -44.35
CA GLY A 43 19.41 11.31 -44.39
C GLY A 43 18.34 12.30 -43.92
N MET A 44 17.17 12.27 -44.56
CA MET A 44 15.97 12.93 -44.04
C MET A 44 15.55 12.23 -42.75
N LEU A 45 15.46 12.97 -41.64
CA LEU A 45 14.99 12.44 -40.37
C LEU A 45 13.46 12.52 -40.32
N GLY A 46 12.82 11.40 -39.99
CA GLY A 46 11.38 11.29 -39.84
C GLY A 46 11.01 10.64 -38.51
N LEU A 47 9.95 11.13 -37.89
CA LEU A 47 9.35 10.57 -36.68
C LEU A 47 7.85 10.50 -36.92
N GLU A 48 7.32 9.27 -36.98
CA GLU A 48 5.91 9.04 -37.28
C GLU A 48 5.05 9.19 -36.03
N HIS A 49 5.46 8.58 -34.93
CA HIS A 49 4.71 8.53 -33.69
C HIS A 49 5.62 8.55 -32.46
N VAL A 50 5.13 9.13 -31.37
CA VAL A 50 5.72 9.07 -30.03
C VAL A 50 4.62 8.72 -29.05
N GLU A 51 4.77 7.57 -28.38
CA GLU A 51 3.89 7.15 -27.30
C GLU A 51 4.60 7.31 -25.96
N VAL A 52 3.90 7.87 -24.97
CA VAL A 52 4.39 7.98 -23.59
C VAL A 52 3.41 7.26 -22.68
N LEU A 53 3.87 6.18 -22.08
CA LEU A 53 3.08 5.38 -21.15
C LEU A 53 3.41 5.78 -19.71
N GLY A 54 2.38 6.10 -18.93
CA GLY A 54 2.53 6.50 -17.54
C GLY A 54 1.18 6.66 -16.84
N SER A 55 1.22 6.93 -15.54
CA SER A 55 0.03 7.30 -14.77
C SER A 55 0.05 8.81 -14.54
N SER A 56 -1.09 9.48 -14.74
CA SER A 56 -1.20 10.90 -14.42
C SER A 56 -1.17 11.10 -12.91
N SER A 57 -0.33 12.02 -12.44
CA SER A 57 -0.31 12.44 -11.03
C SER A 57 -1.59 13.15 -10.60
N GLU A 58 -2.39 13.63 -11.56
CA GLU A 58 -3.68 14.27 -11.33
C GLU A 58 -4.85 13.27 -11.38
N GLN A 59 -4.60 12.03 -11.80
CA GLN A 59 -5.62 11.01 -11.77
C GLN A 59 -5.98 10.74 -10.32
N TYR A 60 -7.24 11.02 -9.96
CA TYR A 60 -7.74 10.79 -8.61
C TYR A 60 -7.49 9.34 -8.17
N VAL A 61 -6.49 9.14 -7.30
CA VAL A 61 -6.23 7.87 -6.62
C VAL A 61 -6.95 7.89 -5.28
N GLY A 62 -8.28 7.91 -5.34
CA GLY A 62 -9.11 7.90 -4.14
C GLY A 62 -10.26 6.89 -4.24
N PRO A 63 -10.95 6.65 -3.13
CA PRO A 63 -12.00 5.63 -3.04
C PRO A 63 -13.09 5.90 -4.09
N ARG A 64 -13.42 4.88 -4.90
CA ARG A 64 -14.44 5.01 -5.96
C ARG A 64 -15.80 5.32 -5.33
N VAL A 65 -16.47 6.34 -5.85
CA VAL A 65 -17.85 6.68 -5.45
C VAL A 65 -18.75 5.52 -5.86
N ARG A 66 -19.38 4.90 -4.86
CA ARG A 66 -20.36 3.83 -5.00
C ARG A 66 -21.76 4.38 -5.21
N ASP A 67 -22.09 5.46 -4.51
CA ASP A 67 -23.43 6.04 -4.51
C ASP A 67 -23.38 7.55 -4.22
N VAL A 68 -24.39 8.28 -4.68
CA VAL A 68 -24.51 9.72 -4.47
C VAL A 68 -25.95 10.05 -4.09
N VAL A 69 -26.12 10.69 -2.94
CA VAL A 69 -27.43 11.17 -2.47
C VAL A 69 -27.40 12.69 -2.41
N CYS A 70 -28.34 13.32 -3.11
CA CYS A 70 -28.51 14.77 -3.12
C CYS A 70 -29.81 15.13 -2.38
N ALA A 71 -29.72 16.07 -1.44
CA ALA A 71 -30.84 16.65 -0.71
C ALA A 71 -30.77 18.18 -0.76
N GLU A 72 -31.84 18.86 -0.36
CA GLU A 72 -31.91 20.32 -0.30
C GLU A 72 -30.89 20.85 0.73
N GLY A 73 -29.71 21.25 0.25
CA GLY A 73 -28.61 21.77 1.06
C GLY A 73 -27.48 20.79 1.38
N MET A 74 -27.52 19.54 0.88
CA MET A 74 -26.44 18.57 1.12
C MET A 74 -26.28 17.59 -0.03
N THR A 75 -25.02 17.32 -0.41
CA THR A 75 -24.64 16.23 -1.31
C THR A 75 -23.72 15.28 -0.57
N VAL A 76 -24.10 14.01 -0.51
CA VAL A 76 -23.30 12.94 0.12
C VAL A 76 -22.82 11.99 -0.96
N ALA A 77 -21.51 11.77 -1.04
CA ALA A 77 -20.90 10.72 -1.85
C ALA A 77 -20.49 9.56 -0.94
N ILE A 78 -21.03 8.37 -1.19
CA ILE A 78 -20.65 7.14 -0.49
C ILE A 78 -19.51 6.51 -1.29
N CYS A 79 -18.31 6.47 -0.72
CA CYS A 79 -17.15 5.89 -1.39
C CYS A 79 -16.83 4.49 -0.85
N THR A 80 -16.34 3.62 -1.73
CA THR A 80 -15.85 2.29 -1.33
C THR A 80 -14.43 2.45 -0.79
N PRO A 81 -14.12 2.04 0.45
CA PRO A 81 -12.76 2.18 0.99
C PRO A 81 -11.73 1.49 0.08
N LEU A 82 -10.58 2.13 -0.10
CA LEU A 82 -9.52 1.67 -1.01
C LEU A 82 -8.94 0.31 -0.63
N SER A 83 -8.97 -0.03 0.66
CA SER A 83 -8.54 -1.33 1.16
C SER A 83 -9.72 -2.09 1.75
N GLY A 84 -9.84 -3.35 1.35
CA GLY A 84 -10.76 -4.28 1.98
C GLY A 84 -10.38 -4.56 3.45
N ARG A 85 -11.32 -5.10 4.24
CA ARG A 85 -11.09 -5.40 5.66
C ARG A 85 -9.88 -6.33 5.89
N GLY A 86 -9.62 -7.27 4.97
CA GLY A 86 -8.45 -8.16 5.01
C GLY A 86 -7.13 -7.42 4.87
N GLU A 87 -7.00 -6.53 3.88
CA GLU A 87 -5.80 -5.71 3.70
C GLU A 87 -5.56 -4.75 4.87
N LEU A 88 -6.64 -4.15 5.41
CA LEU A 88 -6.55 -3.30 6.59
C LEU A 88 -6.05 -4.09 7.81
N ARG A 89 -6.53 -5.33 7.98
CA ARG A 89 -6.06 -6.25 9.03
C ARG A 89 -4.58 -6.56 8.87
N GLU A 90 -4.12 -6.91 7.66
CA GLU A 90 -2.70 -7.20 7.42
C GLU A 90 -1.81 -5.99 7.67
N LYS A 91 -2.24 -4.79 7.24
CA LYS A 91 -1.52 -3.54 7.50
C LYS A 91 -1.44 -3.26 9.00
N PHE A 92 -2.55 -3.45 9.72
CA PHE A 92 -2.61 -3.32 11.18
C PHE A 92 -1.64 -4.29 11.86
N GLN A 93 -1.72 -5.58 11.54
CA GLN A 93 -0.86 -6.62 12.14
C GLN A 93 0.61 -6.38 11.84
N ARG A 94 0.95 -5.96 10.62
CA ARG A 94 2.33 -5.62 10.24
C ARG A 94 2.87 -4.47 11.09
N ALA A 95 2.08 -3.42 11.30
CA ALA A 95 2.46 -2.27 12.12
C ALA A 95 2.57 -2.66 13.60
N ALA A 96 1.61 -3.41 14.14
CA ALA A 96 1.60 -3.86 15.52
C ALA A 96 2.78 -4.80 15.84
N ARG A 97 3.17 -5.67 14.89
CA ARG A 97 4.35 -6.55 15.01
C ARG A 97 5.67 -5.80 14.88
N ALA A 98 5.71 -4.75 14.06
CA ALA A 98 6.92 -3.94 13.88
C ALA A 98 7.21 -3.08 15.12
N ASP A 99 6.18 -2.47 15.70
CA ASP A 99 6.27 -1.70 16.94
C ASP A 99 4.91 -1.69 17.66
N ARG A 100 4.91 -2.13 18.92
CA ARG A 100 3.70 -2.18 19.75
C ARG A 100 3.10 -0.79 19.98
N ALA A 101 3.91 0.27 19.98
CA ALA A 101 3.41 1.65 20.09
C ALA A 101 2.49 2.05 18.92
N SER A 102 2.66 1.40 17.75
CA SER A 102 1.80 1.61 16.59
C SER A 102 0.32 1.33 16.88
N VAL A 103 0.01 0.42 17.81
CA VAL A 103 -1.39 0.11 18.18
C VAL A 103 -2.08 1.34 18.76
N GLY A 104 -1.39 2.11 19.60
CA GLY A 104 -1.93 3.34 20.17
C GLY A 104 -2.15 4.44 19.14
N VAL A 105 -1.25 4.56 18.15
CA VAL A 105 -1.40 5.49 17.03
C VAL A 105 -2.56 5.09 16.13
N LEU A 106 -2.65 3.80 15.78
CA LEU A 106 -3.73 3.26 14.94
C LEU A 106 -5.09 3.31 15.67
N GLY A 107 -5.11 3.24 16.99
CA GLY A 107 -6.31 3.42 17.81
C GLY A 107 -6.91 4.83 17.79
N GLN A 108 -6.21 5.81 17.21
CA GLN A 108 -6.78 7.15 16.97
C GLN A 108 -7.59 7.22 15.67
N LEU A 109 -7.50 6.19 14.83
CA LEU A 109 -8.13 6.13 13.52
C LEU A 109 -9.31 5.15 13.57
N GLU A 110 -10.52 5.67 13.34
CA GLU A 110 -11.75 4.87 13.41
C GLU A 110 -11.72 3.63 12.52
N THR A 111 -11.06 3.73 11.36
CA THR A 111 -10.84 2.63 10.41
C THR A 111 -10.19 1.40 11.06
N PHE A 112 -9.34 1.59 12.08
CA PHE A 112 -8.61 0.50 12.73
C PHE A 112 -9.20 0.07 14.09
N HIS A 113 -10.21 0.76 14.62
CA HIS A 113 -10.83 0.42 15.89
C HIS A 113 -11.25 -1.06 16.03
N PRO A 114 -11.82 -1.72 14.99
CA PRO A 114 -12.17 -3.13 15.11
C PRO A 114 -10.96 -4.02 15.39
N PHE A 115 -9.82 -3.74 14.75
CA PHE A 115 -8.59 -4.54 14.91
C PHE A 115 -7.88 -4.25 16.23
N VAL A 116 -7.90 -3.00 16.69
CA VAL A 116 -7.37 -2.62 18.02
C VAL A 116 -8.14 -3.37 19.12
N ARG A 117 -9.47 -3.41 19.03
CA ARG A 117 -10.30 -4.13 20.01
C ARG A 117 -10.02 -5.63 20.03
N GLU A 118 -9.84 -6.23 18.86
CA GLU A 118 -9.48 -7.65 18.74
C GLU A 118 -8.10 -7.90 19.37
N GLU A 119 -7.11 -7.07 19.07
CA GLU A 119 -5.75 -7.16 19.61
C GLU A 119 -5.70 -7.00 21.14
N GLU A 120 -6.44 -6.04 21.69
CA GLU A 120 -6.58 -5.85 23.15
C GLU A 120 -7.35 -6.98 23.82
N SER A 121 -8.28 -7.62 23.10
CA SER A 121 -8.99 -8.80 23.58
C SER A 121 -8.07 -10.01 23.63
N GLU A 122 -7.26 -10.21 22.60
CA GLU A 122 -6.28 -11.30 22.54
C GLU A 122 -5.21 -11.15 23.63
N ALA A 123 -4.65 -9.95 23.80
CA ALA A 123 -3.68 -9.68 24.86
C ALA A 123 -4.24 -9.95 26.27
N ARG A 124 -5.49 -9.53 26.52
CA ARG A 124 -6.16 -9.83 27.81
C ARG A 124 -6.42 -11.31 28.02
N ALA A 125 -6.75 -12.06 26.96
CA ALA A 125 -6.95 -13.50 27.04
C ALA A 125 -5.63 -14.23 27.35
N GLU A 126 -4.53 -13.78 26.74
CA GLU A 126 -3.19 -14.30 27.01
C GLU A 126 -2.76 -14.04 28.46
N ASP A 127 -2.91 -12.80 28.95
CA ASP A 127 -2.63 -12.43 30.34
C ASP A 127 -3.46 -13.27 31.33
N ALA A 128 -4.74 -13.49 31.03
CA ALA A 128 -5.63 -14.30 31.86
C ALA A 128 -5.21 -15.77 31.91
N LEU A 129 -4.77 -16.35 30.79
CA LEU A 129 -4.26 -17.72 30.73
C LEU A 129 -2.94 -17.86 31.49
N TYR A 130 -2.05 -16.87 31.38
CA TYR A 130 -0.81 -16.86 32.14
C TYR A 130 -1.11 -16.78 33.65
N ALA A 131 -2.02 -15.90 34.08
CA ALA A 131 -2.47 -15.82 35.47
C ALA A 131 -3.14 -17.13 35.96
N ALA A 132 -3.94 -17.79 35.12
CA ALA A 132 -4.56 -19.08 35.43
C ALA A 132 -3.51 -20.18 35.64
N SER A 133 -2.42 -20.18 34.86
CA SER A 133 -1.33 -21.17 35.01
C SER A 133 -0.64 -21.06 36.37
N LEU A 134 -0.48 -19.84 36.87
CA LEU A 134 0.13 -19.53 38.17
C LEU A 134 -0.77 -19.89 39.36
N THR A 135 -2.09 -19.89 39.15
CA THR A 135 -3.10 -20.12 40.21
C THR A 135 -3.66 -21.54 40.20
N ALA A 136 -3.42 -22.33 39.15
CA ALA A 136 -3.87 -23.72 39.03
C ALA A 136 -3.28 -24.60 40.14
N LYS A 137 -4.16 -25.26 40.90
CA LYS A 137 -3.77 -26.09 42.08
C LYS A 137 -3.81 -27.57 41.75
N SER A 138 -4.70 -27.99 40.85
CA SER A 138 -4.84 -29.39 40.42
C SER A 138 -3.98 -29.71 39.19
N GLY A 139 -3.50 -30.95 39.10
CA GLY A 139 -2.77 -31.43 37.91
C GLY A 139 -3.62 -31.44 36.63
N MET A 140 -4.94 -31.54 36.75
CA MET A 140 -5.88 -31.48 35.63
C MET A 140 -6.02 -30.05 35.10
N GLU A 141 -6.22 -29.08 36.00
CA GLU A 141 -6.27 -27.64 35.67
C GLU A 141 -4.97 -27.18 35.00
N LYS A 142 -3.81 -27.63 35.50
CA LYS A 142 -2.52 -27.33 34.88
C LYS A 142 -2.43 -27.84 33.45
N ARG A 143 -2.88 -29.07 33.18
CA ARG A 143 -2.88 -29.64 31.82
C ARG A 143 -3.78 -28.87 30.86
N GLU A 144 -4.97 -28.46 31.31
CA GLU A 144 -5.90 -27.69 30.49
C GLU A 144 -5.32 -26.31 30.13
N VAL A 145 -4.74 -25.60 31.11
CA VAL A 145 -4.11 -24.29 30.87
C VAL A 145 -2.88 -24.41 29.96
N PHE A 146 -2.01 -25.40 30.17
CA PHE A 146 -0.86 -25.62 29.28
C PHE A 146 -1.27 -25.96 27.85
N THR A 147 -2.38 -26.71 27.67
CA THR A 147 -2.90 -27.01 26.34
C THR A 147 -3.44 -25.75 25.65
N ALA A 148 -4.10 -24.87 26.40
CA ALA A 148 -4.60 -23.60 25.88
C ALA A 148 -3.47 -22.61 25.50
N ILE A 149 -2.39 -22.56 26.30
CA ILE A 149 -1.19 -21.76 26.00
C ILE A 149 -0.49 -22.29 24.73
N ALA A 150 -0.28 -23.61 24.64
CA ALA A 150 0.36 -24.22 23.46
C ALA A 150 -0.44 -23.99 22.16
N ALA A 151 -1.77 -23.90 22.24
CA ALA A 151 -2.62 -23.59 21.09
C ALA A 151 -2.53 -22.11 20.64
N LEU A 152 -2.13 -21.19 21.52
CA LEU A 152 -1.88 -19.79 21.20
C LEU A 152 -0.49 -19.59 20.55
N GLU A 153 0.53 -20.28 21.06
CA GLU A 153 1.90 -20.19 20.51
C GLU A 153 2.05 -20.77 19.09
N ALA A 154 1.09 -21.59 18.65
CA ALA A 154 1.10 -22.23 17.34
C ALA A 154 0.46 -21.39 16.20
N LYS A 155 -0.03 -20.17 16.48
CA LYS A 155 -0.67 -19.24 15.51
C LYS A 155 0.29 -18.16 15.01
#